data_AF-A0A2N2EJC6-F1
#
_entry.id   AF-A0A2N2EJC6-F1
#
_cell.length_a   1.000
_cell.length_b   1.000
_cell.length_c   1.000
_cell.angle_alpha   90.00
_cell.angle_beta   90.00
_cell.angle_gamma   90.00
#
_symmetry.space_group_name_H-M   'P 1'
#
loop_
_entity.id
_entity.type
_entity.pdbx_description
1 polymer ?
#
loop_
_entity_poly.entity_id
_entity_poly.type
_entity_poly.pdbx_seq_one_letter_code
_entity_poly.pdbx_strand_id
1 'polypeptide(L)'
;MEGKIIKGIAGFYYVHVPGDGVYECKARGLFRNQNIKPLIGDNVVIDILTNEEKKGNILEIKTRENQLIRPTVANIGQVLIVFSVNHPKPNVNLLDRFLIMVERENIPASICFNKIDTLNEESTAEIKVTYERLGYPVFTTSAKLGKGIEGLVQALYNTTTVFAGPSGVGKSSLLNLIQKEIQLETGEISQKAQRGKHTTRHAELICFKEDSYVVDTPGFSSLSLDELMQDELKNYFVEFTDYSNSCKYQGCNHLNEPHCAVKNALQKGEISESRYNNYVLIYQELKDIRRW
;
A
#
# COMPACT_ATOMS: atom_id res chain seq x y z
N MET A 1 23.18 -6.10 15.80
CA MET A 1 22.35 -4.89 15.64
C MET A 1 21.05 -5.27 14.95
N GLU A 2 19.98 -4.52 15.17
CA GLU A 2 18.71 -4.73 14.45
C GLU A 2 18.58 -3.77 13.28
N GLY A 3 17.95 -4.21 12.21
CA GLY A 3 17.69 -3.36 11.06
C GLY A 3 16.63 -3.94 10.13
N LYS A 4 16.40 -3.26 9.02
CA LYS A 4 15.42 -3.65 7.99
C LYS A 4 16.10 -3.86 6.65
N ILE A 5 15.81 -4.97 5.97
CA ILE A 5 16.31 -5.21 4.61
C ILE A 5 15.65 -4.21 3.66
N ILE A 6 16.42 -3.28 3.09
CA ILE A 6 15.90 -2.26 2.18
C ILE A 6 16.09 -2.58 0.69
N LYS A 7 17.05 -3.46 0.37
CA LYS A 7 17.40 -3.83 -1.01
C LYS A 7 18.08 -5.19 -1.05
N GLY A 8 17.85 -5.96 -2.11
CA GLY A 8 18.51 -7.25 -2.34
C GLY A 8 19.06 -7.34 -3.76
N ILE A 9 20.36 -7.65 -3.91
CA ILE A 9 21.03 -7.81 -5.21
C ILE A 9 21.94 -9.02 -5.16
N ALA A 10 21.75 -9.97 -6.08
CA ALA A 10 22.69 -11.08 -6.31
C ALA A 10 23.13 -11.85 -5.04
N GLY A 11 22.22 -12.03 -4.06
CA GLY A 11 22.50 -12.73 -2.80
C GLY A 11 23.08 -11.86 -1.68
N PHE A 12 23.29 -10.58 -1.94
CA PHE A 12 23.57 -9.56 -0.93
C PHE A 12 22.28 -8.84 -0.54
N TYR A 13 22.20 -8.47 0.73
CA TYR A 13 21.08 -7.77 1.33
C TYR A 13 21.59 -6.50 2.00
N TYR A 14 21.03 -5.36 1.63
CA TYR A 14 21.36 -4.08 2.23
C TYR A 14 20.40 -3.83 3.37
N VAL A 15 20.94 -3.73 4.58
CA VAL A 15 20.17 -3.59 5.83
C VAL A 15 20.35 -2.18 6.36
N HIS A 16 19.25 -1.44 6.44
CA HIS A 16 19.22 -0.15 7.12
C HIS A 16 19.14 -0.37 8.64
N VAL A 17 20.08 0.20 9.37
CA VAL A 17 20.12 0.21 10.82
C VAL A 17 19.89 1.66 11.28
N PRO A 18 18.80 1.95 12.02
CA PRO A 18 18.54 3.29 12.54
C PRO A 18 19.75 3.85 13.29
N GLY A 19 20.11 5.11 13.03
CA GLY A 19 21.27 5.78 13.63
C GLY A 19 22.65 5.39 13.07
N ASP A 20 22.80 4.23 12.43
CA ASP A 20 24.10 3.72 11.95
C ASP A 20 24.23 3.65 10.42
N GLY A 21 23.13 3.74 9.69
CA GLY A 21 23.11 3.73 8.22
C GLY A 21 22.96 2.33 7.62
N VAL A 22 23.50 2.12 6.42
CA VAL A 22 23.22 0.91 5.63
C VAL A 22 24.41 -0.04 5.63
N TYR A 23 24.17 -1.30 5.99
CA TYR A 23 25.14 -2.39 5.96
C TYR A 23 24.90 -3.34 4.79
N GLU A 24 25.95 -3.67 4.04
CA GLU A 24 25.91 -4.77 3.07
C GLU A 24 26.09 -6.11 3.80
N CYS A 25 25.06 -6.94 3.75
CA CYS A 25 24.98 -8.19 4.51
C CYS A 25 24.82 -9.41 3.61
N LYS A 26 25.37 -10.54 4.05
CA LYS A 26 25.10 -11.86 3.46
C LYS A 26 24.18 -12.67 4.35
N ALA A 27 23.22 -13.37 3.74
CA ALA A 27 22.47 -14.41 4.43
C ALA A 27 23.34 -15.68 4.50
N ARG A 28 23.77 -16.09 5.70
CA ARG A 28 24.52 -17.35 5.87
C ARG A 28 23.67 -18.53 5.39
N GLY A 29 24.31 -19.65 5.06
CA GLY A 29 23.65 -20.89 4.63
C GLY A 29 22.62 -21.48 5.62
N LEU A 30 22.55 -20.92 6.84
CA LEU A 30 21.56 -21.24 7.88
C LEU A 30 20.11 -21.18 7.35
N PHE A 31 19.77 -20.17 6.55
CA PHE A 31 18.41 -19.98 6.05
C PHE A 31 18.03 -20.95 4.92
N ARG A 32 19.02 -21.45 4.16
CA ARG A 32 18.78 -22.45 3.11
C ARG A 32 18.27 -23.77 3.69
N ASN A 33 18.72 -24.13 4.89
CA ASN A 33 18.29 -25.35 5.58
C ASN A 33 16.88 -25.21 6.20
N GLN A 34 16.41 -23.97 6.42
CA GLN A 34 15.09 -23.68 7.00
C GLN A 34 14.05 -23.27 5.95
N ASN A 35 14.39 -23.28 4.66
CA ASN A 35 13.55 -22.77 3.56
C ASN A 35 13.06 -21.33 3.73
N ILE A 36 13.74 -20.51 4.54
CA ILE A 36 13.40 -19.09 4.72
C ILE A 36 14.19 -18.27 3.72
N LYS A 37 13.49 -17.56 2.84
CA LYS A 37 14.11 -16.62 1.91
C LYS A 37 13.99 -15.20 2.47
N PRO A 38 15.10 -14.46 2.70
CA PRO A 38 15.02 -13.06 3.10
C PRO A 38 14.36 -12.21 2.02
N LEU A 39 13.45 -11.33 2.44
CA LEU A 39 12.67 -10.42 1.61
C LEU A 39 12.97 -8.96 1.96
N ILE A 40 12.71 -8.08 1.01
CA ILE A 40 12.70 -6.63 1.28
C ILE A 40 11.61 -6.34 2.31
N GLY A 41 11.92 -5.52 3.31
CA GLY A 41 11.04 -5.20 4.43
C GLY A 41 11.17 -6.13 5.64
N ASP A 42 11.89 -7.25 5.53
CA ASP A 42 12.18 -8.11 6.69
C ASP A 42 12.97 -7.34 7.75
N ASN A 43 12.50 -7.43 9.00
CA ASN A 43 13.25 -7.00 10.17
C ASN A 43 14.26 -8.09 10.53
N VAL A 44 15.52 -7.72 10.69
CA VAL A 44 16.63 -8.67 10.83
C VAL A 44 17.57 -8.29 11.97
N VAL A 45 18.23 -9.30 12.52
CA VAL A 45 19.40 -9.12 13.40
C VAL A 45 20.65 -9.39 12.58
N ILE A 46 21.59 -8.45 12.59
CA ILE A 46 22.88 -8.55 11.89
C ILE A 46 24.06 -8.61 12.87
N ASP A 47 25.08 -9.36 12.45
CA ASP A 47 26.42 -9.35 13.02
C ASP A 47 27.32 -8.46 12.16
N ILE A 48 28.09 -7.55 12.77
CA ILE A 48 28.97 -6.64 12.04
C ILE A 48 30.31 -7.33 11.84
N LEU A 49 30.73 -7.48 10.59
CA LEU A 49 32.07 -7.97 10.25
C LEU A 49 33.09 -6.84 10.29
N THR A 50 32.76 -5.73 9.62
CA THR A 50 33.61 -4.53 9.56
C THR A 50 32.73 -3.30 9.64
N ASN A 51 32.94 -2.49 10.68
CA ASN A 51 32.12 -1.30 10.92
C ASN A 51 32.50 -0.15 9.96
N GLU A 52 33.80 -0.01 9.66
CA GLU A 52 34.33 0.98 8.70
C GLU A 52 33.81 0.75 7.27
N GLU A 53 33.74 -0.51 6.84
CA GLU A 53 33.23 -0.88 5.52
C GLU A 53 31.71 -1.10 5.49
N LYS A 54 31.04 -0.99 6.64
CA LYS A 54 29.61 -1.29 6.82
C LYS A 54 29.22 -2.66 6.22
N LYS A 55 29.96 -3.73 6.59
CA LYS A 55 29.66 -5.11 6.16
C LYS A 55 29.22 -5.98 7.33
N GLY A 56 28.33 -6.92 7.06
CA GLY A 56 27.81 -7.83 8.08
C GLY A 56 27.26 -9.14 7.55
N ASN A 57 26.68 -9.92 8.46
CA ASN A 57 25.90 -11.11 8.15
C ASN A 57 24.52 -11.01 8.79
N ILE A 58 23.49 -11.48 8.08
CA ILE A 58 22.17 -11.69 8.67
C ILE A 58 22.26 -12.92 9.58
N LEU A 59 22.00 -12.73 10.87
CA LEU A 59 21.92 -13.77 11.87
C LEU A 59 20.51 -14.35 11.97
N GLU A 60 19.52 -13.47 11.96
CA GLU A 60 18.12 -13.81 12.20
C GLU A 60 17.20 -12.95 11.33
N ILE A 61 16.10 -13.54 10.88
CA ILE A 61 14.96 -12.84 10.27
C ILE A 61 13.80 -12.97 11.26
N LYS A 62 13.29 -11.83 11.74
CA LYS A 62 12.17 -11.80 12.67
C LYS A 62 10.88 -12.25 11.97
N THR A 63 9.91 -12.70 12.76
CA THR A 63 8.58 -13.08 12.27
C THR A 63 7.95 -11.93 11.50
N ARG A 64 7.38 -12.25 10.32
CA ARG A 64 6.69 -11.28 9.49
C ARG A 64 5.29 -11.03 10.04
N GLU A 65 4.90 -9.76 10.10
CA GLU A 65 3.52 -9.37 10.42
C GLU A 65 2.59 -9.59 9.22
N ASN A 66 3.07 -9.24 8.03
CA ASN A 66 2.37 -9.44 6.76
C ASN A 66 3.39 -9.48 5.59
N GLN A 67 2.91 -9.84 4.40
CA GLN A 67 3.70 -9.77 3.17
C GLN A 67 2.80 -9.57 1.95
N LEU A 68 3.25 -8.76 0.99
CA LEU A 68 2.66 -8.73 -0.34
C LEU A 68 3.39 -9.73 -1.25
N ILE A 69 2.63 -10.37 -2.14
CA ILE A 69 3.22 -11.25 -3.18
C ILE A 69 3.80 -10.39 -4.31
N ARG A 70 3.09 -9.33 -4.71
CA ARG A 70 3.44 -8.46 -5.83
C ARG A 70 3.25 -6.97 -5.49
N PRO A 71 4.32 -6.19 -5.33
CA PRO A 71 5.71 -6.64 -5.23
C PRO A 71 5.96 -7.41 -3.94
N THR A 72 7.01 -8.23 -3.95
CA THR A 72 7.37 -9.05 -2.79
C THR A 72 8.03 -8.21 -1.70
N VAL A 73 7.24 -7.76 -0.73
CA VAL A 73 7.69 -6.92 0.41
C VAL A 73 7.01 -7.41 1.69
N ALA A 74 7.75 -7.46 2.80
CA ALA A 74 7.27 -7.86 4.12
C ALA A 74 7.13 -6.67 5.08
N ASN A 75 6.37 -6.86 6.17
CA ASN A 75 6.20 -5.89 7.28
C ASN A 75 5.78 -4.50 6.79
N ILE A 76 4.72 -4.48 6.00
CA ILE A 76 4.10 -3.29 5.45
C ILE A 76 3.17 -2.74 6.53
N GLY A 77 3.36 -1.48 6.90
CA GLY A 77 2.49 -0.82 7.87
C GLY A 77 1.27 -0.17 7.23
N GLN A 78 1.36 0.25 5.96
CA GLN A 78 0.21 0.71 5.20
C GLN A 78 0.41 0.70 3.67
N VAL A 79 -0.69 0.79 2.93
CA VAL A 79 -0.70 1.08 1.50
C VAL A 79 -1.30 2.47 1.25
N LEU A 80 -0.55 3.33 0.55
CA LEU A 80 -1.05 4.62 0.09
C LEU A 80 -1.54 4.50 -1.36
N ILE A 81 -2.86 4.53 -1.55
CA ILE A 81 -3.51 4.41 -2.85
C ILE A 81 -3.67 5.81 -3.46
N VAL A 82 -2.90 6.09 -4.52
CA VAL A 82 -2.85 7.40 -5.16
C VAL A 82 -3.73 7.42 -6.42
N PHE A 83 -4.65 8.37 -6.48
CA PHE A 83 -5.42 8.71 -7.67
C PHE A 83 -5.21 10.16 -8.07
N SER A 84 -5.48 10.48 -9.34
CA SER A 84 -5.55 11.88 -9.80
C SER A 84 -7.00 12.33 -9.73
N VAL A 85 -7.24 13.58 -9.34
CA VAL A 85 -8.58 14.17 -9.30
C VAL A 85 -9.22 14.40 -10.67
N ASN A 86 -8.43 14.48 -11.73
CA ASN A 86 -8.93 14.84 -13.07
C ASN A 86 -8.32 13.98 -14.18
N HIS A 87 -6.99 14.01 -14.36
CA HIS A 87 -6.31 13.25 -15.43
C HIS A 87 -5.23 12.31 -14.88
N PRO A 88 -5.42 10.97 -14.99
CA PRO A 88 -6.66 10.29 -15.41
C PRO A 88 -7.80 10.50 -14.40
N LYS A 89 -9.07 10.42 -14.86
CA LYS A 89 -10.24 10.58 -13.99
C LYS A 89 -10.21 9.48 -12.92
N PRO A 90 -10.54 9.78 -11.64
CA PRO A 90 -10.61 8.74 -10.63
C PRO A 90 -11.58 7.64 -11.07
N ASN A 91 -11.06 6.42 -11.24
CA ASN A 91 -11.89 5.25 -11.44
C ASN A 91 -12.16 4.63 -10.07
N VAL A 92 -13.34 4.89 -9.53
CA VAL A 92 -13.76 4.38 -8.22
C VAL A 92 -13.83 2.86 -8.16
N ASN A 93 -14.15 2.17 -9.27
CA ASN A 93 -14.07 0.71 -9.32
C ASN A 93 -12.64 0.22 -9.08
N LEU A 94 -11.67 0.89 -9.68
CA LEU A 94 -10.26 0.55 -9.50
C LEU A 94 -9.77 0.85 -8.08
N LEU A 95 -10.24 1.93 -7.47
CA LEU A 95 -9.98 2.24 -6.07
C LEU A 95 -10.53 1.13 -5.16
N ASP A 96 -11.78 0.72 -5.38
CA ASP A 96 -12.40 -0.37 -4.64
C ASP A 96 -11.62 -1.68 -4.74
N ARG A 97 -11.08 -2.00 -5.92
CA ARG A 97 -10.19 -3.17 -6.09
C ARG A 97 -8.89 -3.06 -5.29
N PHE A 98 -8.29 -1.88 -5.21
CA PHE A 98 -7.12 -1.69 -4.34
C PHE A 98 -7.50 -1.93 -2.88
N LEU A 99 -8.64 -1.39 -2.44
CA LEU A 99 -9.14 -1.57 -1.07
C LEU A 99 -9.41 -3.05 -0.77
N ILE A 100 -10.09 -3.77 -1.66
CA ILE A 100 -10.33 -5.22 -1.50
C ILE A 100 -9.02 -5.99 -1.32
N MET A 101 -7.98 -5.66 -2.09
CA MET A 101 -6.69 -6.34 -1.99
C MET A 101 -5.98 -6.09 -0.67
N VAL A 102 -6.01 -4.87 -0.16
CA VAL A 102 -5.33 -4.54 1.10
C VAL A 102 -6.11 -5.05 2.31
N GLU A 103 -7.44 -5.03 2.26
CA GLU A 103 -8.31 -5.64 3.27
C GLU A 103 -8.10 -7.17 3.34
N ARG A 104 -7.96 -7.85 2.19
CA ARG A 104 -7.65 -9.29 2.15
C ARG A 104 -6.36 -9.64 2.88
N GLU A 105 -5.35 -8.79 2.74
CA GLU A 105 -4.04 -8.99 3.38
C GLU A 105 -3.98 -8.39 4.80
N ASN A 106 -5.08 -7.83 5.32
CA ASN A 106 -5.16 -7.10 6.59
C ASN A 106 -4.12 -5.97 6.71
N ILE A 107 -3.91 -5.22 5.63
CA ILE A 107 -2.97 -4.09 5.58
C ILE A 107 -3.76 -2.78 5.61
N PRO A 108 -3.49 -1.86 6.56
CA PRO A 108 -4.13 -0.55 6.59
C PRO A 108 -3.98 0.23 5.28
N ALA A 109 -5.04 0.91 4.86
CA ALA A 109 -5.08 1.68 3.62
C ALA A 109 -5.29 3.17 3.87
N SER A 110 -4.54 3.99 3.14
CA SER A 110 -4.73 5.44 3.06
C SER A 110 -4.96 5.83 1.60
N ILE A 111 -5.80 6.84 1.35
CA ILE A 111 -6.14 7.28 -0.01
C ILE A 111 -5.57 8.68 -0.24
N CYS A 112 -4.96 8.92 -1.40
CA CYS A 112 -4.44 10.23 -1.77
C CYS A 112 -4.97 10.65 -3.14
N PHE A 113 -5.79 11.70 -3.16
CA PHE A 113 -6.24 12.36 -4.38
C PHE A 113 -5.27 13.50 -4.75
N ASN A 114 -4.41 13.23 -5.72
CA ASN A 114 -3.38 14.15 -6.20
C ASN A 114 -3.87 15.01 -7.38
N LYS A 115 -3.09 16.06 -7.71
CA LYS A 115 -3.34 17.02 -8.79
C LYS A 115 -4.53 17.95 -8.57
N ILE A 116 -4.80 18.33 -7.32
CA ILE A 116 -5.88 19.29 -6.99
C ILE A 116 -5.74 20.65 -7.69
N ASP A 117 -4.57 20.96 -8.24
CA ASP A 117 -4.34 22.11 -9.11
C ASP A 117 -5.12 22.08 -10.43
N THR A 118 -5.77 20.96 -10.75
CA THR A 118 -6.56 20.76 -11.98
C THR A 118 -8.07 20.67 -11.74
N LEU A 119 -8.54 20.99 -10.53
CA LEU A 119 -9.95 20.91 -10.14
C LEU A 119 -10.75 22.15 -10.55
N ASN A 120 -11.96 21.89 -11.07
CA ASN A 120 -13.12 22.74 -10.84
C ASN A 120 -13.88 22.09 -9.66
N GLU A 121 -14.18 22.85 -8.61
CA GLU A 121 -14.24 22.43 -7.18
C GLU A 121 -15.18 21.27 -6.76
N GLU A 122 -16.12 20.80 -7.59
CA GLU A 122 -17.20 19.91 -7.11
C GLU A 122 -16.94 18.40 -7.27
N SER A 123 -16.12 17.96 -8.23
CA SER A 123 -16.17 16.56 -8.71
C SER A 123 -15.52 15.49 -7.81
N THR A 124 -14.77 15.88 -6.78
CA THR A 124 -14.04 14.93 -5.90
C THR A 124 -14.44 14.99 -4.43
N ALA A 125 -15.25 15.97 -4.03
CA ALA A 125 -15.71 16.11 -2.66
C ALA A 125 -16.58 14.92 -2.22
N GLU A 126 -17.51 14.50 -3.06
CA GLU A 126 -18.41 13.36 -2.78
C GLU A 126 -17.64 12.03 -2.66
N ILE A 127 -16.67 11.80 -3.55
CA ILE A 127 -15.81 10.63 -3.52
C ILE A 127 -15.02 10.62 -2.22
N LYS A 128 -14.36 11.73 -1.88
CA LYS A 128 -13.60 11.87 -0.63
C LYS A 128 -14.46 11.55 0.60
N VAL A 129 -15.61 12.21 0.73
CA VAL A 129 -16.53 12.02 1.88
C VAL A 129 -17.00 10.57 1.99
N THR A 130 -17.21 9.90 0.85
CA THR A 130 -17.60 8.48 0.84
C THR A 130 -16.56 7.63 1.56
N TYR A 131 -15.28 7.70 1.18
CA TYR A 131 -14.25 6.85 1.78
C TYR A 131 -13.83 7.31 3.18
N GLU A 132 -13.91 8.59 3.51
CA GLU A 132 -13.69 9.07 4.89
C GLU A 132 -14.73 8.48 5.85
N ARG A 133 -16.00 8.39 5.45
CA ARG A 133 -17.06 7.77 6.26
C ARG A 133 -16.85 6.27 6.48
N LEU A 134 -16.12 5.61 5.59
CA LEU A 134 -15.72 4.21 5.73
C LEU A 134 -14.55 4.02 6.70
N GLY A 135 -13.94 5.11 7.19
CA GLY A 135 -12.82 5.07 8.13
C GLY A 135 -11.43 5.16 7.49
N TYR A 136 -11.34 5.30 6.17
CA TYR A 136 -10.04 5.46 5.50
C TYR A 136 -9.52 6.90 5.65
N PRO A 137 -8.24 7.10 6.00
CA PRO A 137 -7.60 8.41 5.87
C PRO A 137 -7.56 8.86 4.41
N VAL A 138 -8.07 10.06 4.12
CA VAL A 138 -8.09 10.62 2.77
C VAL A 138 -7.34 11.95 2.69
N PHE A 139 -6.29 11.97 1.88
CA PHE A 139 -5.45 13.13 1.62
C PHE A 139 -5.78 13.75 0.26
N THR A 140 -5.64 15.06 0.16
CA THR A 140 -5.77 15.81 -1.09
C THR A 140 -4.50 16.62 -1.32
N THR A 141 -3.78 16.34 -2.41
CA THR A 141 -2.46 16.90 -2.65
C THR A 141 -2.34 17.54 -4.03
N SER A 142 -1.44 18.51 -4.16
CA SER A 142 -0.89 18.91 -5.46
C SER A 142 0.62 18.82 -5.39
N ALA A 143 1.17 17.79 -6.02
CA ALA A 143 2.61 17.71 -6.22
C ALA A 143 3.16 18.95 -6.96
N LYS A 144 2.40 19.50 -7.90
CA LYS A 144 2.83 20.68 -8.67
C LYS A 144 2.94 21.93 -7.80
N LEU A 145 1.98 22.14 -6.89
CA LEU A 145 1.91 23.34 -6.04
C LEU A 145 2.51 23.15 -4.65
N GLY A 146 2.93 21.93 -4.29
CA GLY A 146 3.37 21.60 -2.93
C GLY A 146 2.24 21.60 -1.88
N LYS A 147 0.97 21.60 -2.29
CA LYS A 147 -0.18 21.67 -1.36
C LYS A 147 -0.51 20.30 -0.77
N GLY A 148 -0.81 20.27 0.53
CA GLY A 148 -1.26 19.07 1.25
C GLY A 148 -0.16 18.03 1.49
N ILE A 149 1.11 18.38 1.24
CA ILE A 149 2.25 17.46 1.37
C ILE A 149 2.59 17.20 2.84
N GLU A 150 2.58 18.22 3.69
CA GLU A 150 2.93 18.10 5.12
C GLU A 150 2.09 17.01 5.82
N GLY A 151 0.76 17.10 5.71
CA GLY A 151 -0.14 16.10 6.31
C GLY A 151 0.06 14.69 5.77
N LEU A 152 0.41 14.57 4.48
CA LEU A 152 0.76 13.28 3.88
C LEU A 152 2.10 12.76 4.46
N VAL A 153 3.13 13.60 4.57
CA VAL A 153 4.45 13.21 5.11
C VAL A 153 4.34 12.71 6.55
N GLN A 154 3.55 13.40 7.40
CA GLN A 154 3.32 12.97 8.78
C GLN A 154 2.72 11.56 8.86
N ALA A 155 1.80 11.23 7.95
CA ALA A 155 1.19 9.91 7.89
C ALA A 155 2.17 8.79 7.47
N LEU A 156 3.32 9.14 6.88
CA LEU A 156 4.34 8.18 6.44
C LEU A 156 5.41 7.90 7.50
N TYR A 157 5.39 8.59 8.65
CA TYR A 157 6.37 8.38 9.71
C TYR A 157 6.20 7.04 10.43
N ASN A 158 7.32 6.47 10.86
CA ASN A 158 7.43 5.25 11.66
C ASN A 158 6.69 4.04 11.05
N THR A 159 6.62 3.98 9.73
CA THR A 159 5.88 2.94 9.02
C THR A 159 6.50 2.64 7.66
N THR A 160 6.24 1.43 7.17
CA THR A 160 6.61 1.02 5.81
C THR A 160 5.39 1.20 4.91
N THR A 161 5.45 2.19 4.02
CA THR A 161 4.34 2.54 3.13
C THR A 161 4.59 2.06 1.71
N VAL A 162 3.64 1.33 1.15
CA VAL A 162 3.66 0.94 -0.26
C VAL A 162 2.82 1.92 -1.08
N PHE A 163 3.40 2.51 -2.12
CA PHE A 163 2.64 3.38 -3.02
C PHE A 163 1.94 2.56 -4.11
N ALA A 164 0.63 2.73 -4.20
CA ALA A 164 -0.28 2.04 -5.10
C ALA A 164 -1.04 3.03 -6.00
N GLY A 165 -1.54 2.56 -7.15
CA GLY A 165 -2.43 3.36 -8.00
C GLY A 165 -2.07 3.33 -9.49
N PRO A 166 -2.94 3.89 -10.35
CA PRO A 166 -2.73 3.87 -11.80
C PRO A 166 -1.46 4.61 -12.27
N SER A 167 -1.04 4.34 -13.50
CA SER A 167 0.02 5.13 -14.13
C SER A 167 -0.44 6.58 -14.35
N GLY A 168 0.49 7.53 -14.29
CA GLY A 168 0.20 8.95 -14.58
C GLY A 168 -0.53 9.74 -13.48
N VAL A 169 -0.89 9.12 -12.34
CA VAL A 169 -1.54 9.82 -11.21
C VAL A 169 -0.60 10.69 -10.38
N GLY A 170 0.72 10.54 -10.57
CA GLY A 170 1.74 11.38 -9.93
C GLY A 170 2.43 10.76 -8.71
N LYS A 171 2.44 9.43 -8.56
CA LYS A 171 3.18 8.72 -7.49
C LYS A 171 4.65 9.14 -7.41
N SER A 172 5.40 9.02 -8.51
CA SER A 172 6.83 9.40 -8.54
C SER A 172 7.04 10.90 -8.27
N SER A 173 6.10 11.76 -8.69
CA SER A 173 6.16 13.20 -8.37
C SER A 173 5.97 13.47 -6.89
N LEU A 174 5.03 12.76 -6.22
CA LEU A 174 4.84 12.83 -4.78
C LEU A 174 6.07 12.31 -4.03
N LEU A 175 6.61 11.16 -4.44
CA LEU A 175 7.82 10.58 -3.83
C LEU A 175 9.00 11.55 -3.86
N ASN A 176 9.24 12.21 -4.99
CA ASN A 176 10.32 13.20 -5.12
C ASN A 176 10.12 14.41 -4.19
N LEU A 177 8.86 14.84 -3.99
CA LEU A 177 8.56 15.95 -3.09
C LEU A 177 8.67 15.55 -1.63
N ILE A 178 8.17 14.38 -1.27
CA ILE A 178 8.32 13.81 0.07
C ILE A 178 9.81 13.77 0.42
N GLN A 179 10.64 13.19 -0.45
CA GLN A 179 12.09 13.18 -0.26
C GLN A 179 12.69 14.58 -0.06
N LYS A 180 12.25 15.57 -0.83
CA LYS A 180 12.73 16.95 -0.73
C LYS A 180 12.27 17.62 0.58
N GLU A 181 11.02 17.46 0.95
CA GLU A 181 10.44 18.05 2.17
C GLU A 181 11.17 17.53 3.40
N ILE A 182 11.47 16.24 3.42
CA ILE A 182 12.18 15.62 4.53
C ILE A 182 13.65 16.04 4.58
N GLN A 183 14.30 16.26 3.43
CA GLN A 183 15.63 16.88 3.39
C GLN A 183 15.64 18.32 3.95
N LEU A 184 14.56 19.08 3.72
CA LEU A 184 14.41 20.42 4.27
C LEU A 184 14.20 20.37 5.80
N GLU A 185 13.44 19.40 6.30
CA GLU A 185 13.19 19.21 7.74
C GLU A 185 14.43 18.75 8.52
N THR A 186 15.25 17.86 7.96
CA THR A 186 16.38 17.25 8.69
C THR A 186 17.70 18.02 8.54
N GLY A 187 17.80 18.99 7.62
CA GLY A 187 19.01 19.79 7.40
C GLY A 187 20.22 18.99 6.88
N GLU A 188 20.10 17.68 6.75
CA GLU A 188 21.17 16.80 6.28
C GLU A 188 21.10 16.64 4.75
N ILE A 189 22.19 17.02 4.10
CA ILE A 189 22.41 16.73 2.70
C ILE A 189 22.68 15.22 2.58
N SER A 190 21.63 14.41 2.43
CA SER A 190 21.76 13.01 2.01
C SER A 190 22.22 12.97 0.55
N GLN A 191 23.51 13.25 0.34
CA GLN A 191 24.14 13.44 -0.96
C GLN A 191 24.40 12.10 -1.70
N LYS A 192 23.84 10.98 -1.24
CA LYS A 192 24.10 9.64 -1.80
C LYS A 192 22.89 8.90 -2.38
N ALA A 193 21.75 9.57 -2.59
CA ALA A 193 20.66 9.05 -3.41
C ALA A 193 20.69 9.64 -4.84
N GLN A 194 21.87 9.82 -5.45
CA GLN A 194 21.95 10.27 -6.84
C GLN A 194 21.85 9.11 -7.84
N ARG A 195 20.79 9.21 -8.65
CA ARG A 195 20.69 8.70 -10.03
C ARG A 195 20.82 7.20 -10.22
N GLY A 196 19.71 6.50 -10.03
CA GLY A 196 19.38 5.30 -10.80
C GLY A 196 18.08 5.56 -11.55
N LYS A 197 18.13 5.59 -12.88
CA LYS A 197 16.94 5.56 -13.75
C LYS A 197 16.13 4.32 -13.34
N HIS A 198 15.02 4.53 -12.63
CA HIS A 198 14.21 3.48 -12.00
C HIS A 198 13.92 2.35 -13.00
N THR A 199 14.73 1.29 -12.99
CA THR A 199 14.50 0.10 -13.80
C THR A 199 13.66 -0.86 -12.98
N THR A 200 12.40 -0.89 -13.38
CA THR A 200 11.19 -1.28 -12.68
C THR A 200 10.99 -2.79 -12.48
N ARG A 201 11.99 -3.53 -12.00
CA ARG A 201 11.88 -5.00 -11.79
C ARG A 201 12.14 -5.50 -10.36
N HIS A 202 12.74 -4.68 -9.49
CA HIS A 202 12.96 -5.04 -8.09
C HIS A 202 12.39 -3.93 -7.20
N ALA A 203 11.63 -4.30 -6.17
CA ALA A 203 11.19 -3.37 -5.15
C ALA A 203 12.41 -2.91 -4.33
N GLU A 204 12.47 -1.63 -3.99
CA GLU A 204 13.49 -1.07 -3.12
C GLU A 204 12.77 -0.18 -2.09
N LEU A 205 13.17 -0.30 -0.82
CA LEU A 205 12.68 0.58 0.24
C LEU A 205 13.57 1.82 0.28
N ILE A 206 12.93 2.97 0.14
CA ILE A 206 13.53 4.27 0.32
C ILE A 206 13.31 4.66 1.77
N CYS A 207 14.38 4.64 2.56
CA CYS A 207 14.39 5.24 3.89
C CYS A 207 14.48 6.76 3.73
N PHE A 208 13.59 7.50 4.40
CA PHE A 208 13.60 8.95 4.37
C PHE A 208 13.69 9.59 5.76
N LYS A 209 13.26 8.88 6.81
CA LYS A 209 13.45 9.24 8.21
C LYS A 209 13.65 7.95 9.01
N GLU A 210 14.15 8.06 10.24
CA GLU A 210 14.24 6.92 11.14
C GLU A 210 12.93 6.12 11.12
N ASP A 211 13.06 4.81 10.89
CA ASP A 211 11.98 3.83 10.75
C ASP A 211 10.82 4.17 9.80
N SER A 212 11.07 5.04 8.82
CA SER A 212 10.07 5.48 7.86
C SER A 212 10.51 5.14 6.43
N TYR A 213 9.77 4.25 5.79
CA TYR A 213 10.17 3.65 4.52
C TYR A 213 9.07 3.77 3.47
N VAL A 214 9.43 4.09 2.22
CA VAL A 214 8.52 4.00 1.08
C VAL A 214 9.00 2.99 0.06
N VAL A 215 8.07 2.19 -0.46
CA VAL A 215 8.32 1.35 -1.64
C VAL A 215 7.73 2.02 -2.87
N ASP A 216 8.57 2.36 -3.84
CA ASP A 216 8.12 2.69 -5.19
C ASP A 216 7.87 1.39 -5.94
N THR A 217 6.59 1.09 -6.20
CA THR A 217 6.20 -0.17 -6.82
C THR A 217 5.83 0.06 -8.29
N PRO A 218 6.69 -0.39 -9.22
CA PRO A 218 6.24 -0.60 -10.57
C PRO A 218 5.53 -1.96 -10.63
N GLY A 219 4.21 -1.95 -10.73
CA GLY A 219 3.46 -3.21 -10.88
C GLY A 219 2.10 -3.24 -10.19
N PHE A 220 1.84 -2.35 -9.24
CA PHE A 220 0.48 -2.17 -8.70
C PHE A 220 -0.42 -1.35 -9.64
N SER A 221 -0.23 -1.53 -10.96
CA SER A 221 -0.99 -0.88 -12.03
C SER A 221 -1.97 -1.85 -12.72
N SER A 222 -1.78 -3.17 -12.58
CA SER A 222 -2.72 -4.20 -13.01
C SER A 222 -3.21 -4.97 -11.79
N LEU A 223 -4.45 -4.72 -11.40
CA LEU A 223 -5.12 -5.42 -10.31
C LEU A 223 -5.92 -6.57 -10.91
N SER A 224 -5.59 -7.79 -10.48
CA SER A 224 -6.43 -8.96 -10.70
C SER A 224 -6.84 -9.48 -9.34
N LEU A 225 -8.12 -9.82 -9.21
CA LEU A 225 -8.71 -10.42 -8.03
C LEU A 225 -8.93 -11.93 -8.24
N ASP A 226 -8.23 -12.55 -9.20
CA ASP A 226 -8.57 -13.92 -9.66
C ASP A 226 -8.45 -14.97 -8.55
N GLU A 227 -7.58 -14.73 -7.57
CA GLU A 227 -7.39 -15.56 -6.39
C GLU A 227 -8.53 -15.45 -5.36
N LEU A 228 -9.42 -14.47 -5.49
CA LEU A 228 -10.49 -14.18 -4.54
C LEU A 228 -11.75 -14.96 -4.90
N MET A 229 -12.29 -15.76 -3.97
CA MET A 229 -13.57 -16.43 -4.21
C MET A 229 -14.71 -15.39 -4.23
N GLN A 230 -15.68 -15.53 -5.15
CA GLN A 230 -16.79 -14.57 -5.28
C GLN A 230 -17.55 -14.38 -3.94
N ASP A 231 -17.71 -15.46 -3.16
CA ASP A 231 -18.48 -15.45 -1.92
C ASP A 231 -17.71 -14.79 -0.75
N GLU A 232 -16.39 -14.64 -0.89
CA GLU A 232 -15.54 -13.92 0.07
C GLU A 232 -15.58 -12.41 -0.15
N LEU A 233 -15.97 -11.95 -1.35
CA LEU A 233 -15.91 -10.52 -1.72
C LEU A 233 -16.60 -9.61 -0.71
N LYS A 234 -17.74 -10.04 -0.17
CA LYS A 234 -18.53 -9.28 0.81
C LYS A 234 -17.78 -8.95 2.09
N ASN A 235 -16.75 -9.73 2.44
CA ASN A 235 -15.94 -9.53 3.64
C ASN A 235 -14.96 -8.36 3.48
N TYR A 236 -14.72 -7.89 2.25
CA TYR A 236 -13.75 -6.82 1.96
C TYR A 236 -14.43 -5.48 1.60
N PHE A 237 -15.74 -5.40 1.80
CA PHE A 237 -16.50 -4.14 1.83
C PHE A 237 -16.78 -3.82 3.30
N VAL A 238 -15.95 -2.97 3.90
CA VAL A 238 -15.97 -2.68 5.34
C VAL A 238 -17.36 -2.27 5.85
N GLU A 239 -18.08 -1.48 5.05
CA GLU A 239 -19.45 -1.04 5.35
C GLU A 239 -20.47 -2.17 5.44
N PHE A 240 -20.21 -3.34 4.87
CA PHE A 240 -21.15 -4.47 4.93
C PHE A 240 -21.10 -5.18 6.28
N THR A 241 -20.00 -5.05 7.02
CA THR A 241 -19.78 -5.74 8.30
C THR A 241 -20.87 -5.40 9.31
N ASP A 242 -21.26 -4.12 9.37
CA ASP A 242 -22.28 -3.61 10.31
C ASP A 242 -23.68 -4.18 10.05
N TYR A 243 -23.97 -4.59 8.81
CA TYR A 243 -25.30 -5.06 8.41
C TYR A 243 -25.38 -6.57 8.17
N SER A 244 -24.25 -7.23 7.87
CA SER A 244 -24.24 -8.62 7.41
C SER A 244 -24.86 -9.60 8.41
N ASN A 245 -24.71 -9.34 9.72
CA ASN A 245 -25.31 -10.15 10.79
C ASN A 245 -26.83 -9.99 10.93
N SER A 246 -27.41 -8.96 10.33
CA SER A 246 -28.85 -8.67 10.35
C SER A 246 -29.58 -9.23 9.12
N CYS A 247 -28.89 -9.92 8.21
CA CYS A 247 -29.52 -10.60 7.09
C CYS A 247 -30.33 -11.81 7.56
N LYS A 248 -31.52 -12.01 6.97
CA LYS A 248 -32.38 -13.16 7.29
C LYS A 248 -31.73 -14.51 6.99
N TYR A 249 -30.90 -14.57 5.95
CA TYR A 249 -30.28 -15.81 5.46
C TYR A 249 -28.80 -15.87 5.81
N GLN A 250 -28.37 -16.99 6.38
CA GLN A 250 -26.95 -17.30 6.55
C GLN A 250 -26.29 -17.43 5.17
N GLY A 251 -25.10 -16.84 5.02
CA GLY A 251 -24.37 -16.88 3.76
C GLY A 251 -24.86 -15.88 2.70
N CYS A 252 -25.76 -14.94 3.03
CA CYS A 252 -26.21 -13.88 2.13
C CYS A 252 -25.03 -13.21 1.40
N ASN A 253 -25.09 -13.16 0.08
CA ASN A 253 -24.16 -12.46 -0.80
C ASN A 253 -24.67 -11.06 -1.18
N HIS A 254 -25.79 -10.63 -0.63
CA HIS A 254 -26.31 -9.26 -0.76
C HIS A 254 -26.64 -8.86 -2.20
N LEU A 255 -27.03 -9.81 -3.06
CA LEU A 255 -27.37 -9.59 -4.46
C LEU A 255 -28.89 -9.73 -4.66
N ASN A 256 -29.38 -10.97 -4.64
CA ASN A 256 -30.76 -11.31 -4.97
C ASN A 256 -31.57 -11.77 -3.76
N GLU A 257 -30.93 -11.91 -2.60
CA GLU A 257 -31.54 -12.43 -1.39
C GLU A 257 -32.67 -11.51 -0.90
N PRO A 258 -33.85 -12.05 -0.53
CA PRO A 258 -34.90 -11.27 0.08
C PRO A 258 -34.53 -10.91 1.52
N HIS A 259 -35.02 -9.77 2.02
CA HIS A 259 -34.74 -9.27 3.38
C HIS A 259 -33.24 -9.14 3.70
N CYS A 260 -32.44 -8.69 2.73
CA CYS A 260 -31.03 -8.39 2.91
C CYS A 260 -30.85 -7.05 3.62
N ALA A 261 -30.17 -7.05 4.77
CA ALA A 261 -29.92 -5.84 5.56
C ALA A 261 -29.01 -4.84 4.84
N VAL A 262 -28.02 -5.31 4.09
CA VAL A 262 -27.15 -4.46 3.24
C VAL A 262 -27.98 -3.71 2.19
N LYS A 263 -28.90 -4.40 1.49
CA LYS A 263 -29.78 -3.74 0.51
C LYS A 263 -30.76 -2.77 1.18
N ASN A 264 -31.22 -3.04 2.40
CA ASN A 264 -32.03 -2.10 3.16
C ASN A 264 -31.23 -0.84 3.55
N ALA A 265 -29.98 -1.00 3.99
CA ALA A 265 -29.07 0.11 4.30
C ALA A 265 -28.76 0.96 3.06
N LEU A 266 -28.56 0.31 1.92
CA LEU A 266 -28.45 0.98 0.60
C LEU A 266 -29.69 1.84 0.30
N GLN A 267 -30.90 1.29 0.46
CA GLN A 267 -32.14 2.05 0.23
C GLN A 267 -32.31 3.27 1.15
N LYS A 268 -31.72 3.22 2.35
CA LYS A 268 -31.72 4.33 3.31
C LYS A 268 -30.60 5.37 3.05
N GLY A 269 -29.70 5.11 2.10
CA GLY A 269 -28.54 5.95 1.83
C GLY A 269 -27.39 5.80 2.85
N GLU A 270 -27.43 4.76 3.68
CA GLU A 270 -26.36 4.43 4.64
C GLU A 270 -25.15 3.80 3.94
N ILE A 271 -25.39 3.13 2.80
CA ILE A 271 -24.36 2.59 1.91
C ILE A 271 -24.39 3.37 0.59
N SER A 272 -23.22 3.75 0.10
CA SER A 272 -23.08 4.44 -1.19
C SER A 272 -23.51 3.55 -2.35
N GLU A 273 -24.38 4.06 -3.23
CA GLU A 273 -24.81 3.36 -4.44
C GLU A 273 -23.62 3.02 -5.35
N SER A 274 -22.63 3.91 -5.46
CA SER A 274 -21.41 3.65 -6.23
C SER A 274 -20.65 2.43 -5.70
N ARG A 275 -20.55 2.30 -4.36
CA ARG A 275 -19.83 1.20 -3.71
C ARG A 275 -20.57 -0.12 -3.91
N TYR A 276 -21.89 -0.13 -3.71
CA TYR A 276 -22.70 -1.32 -3.96
C TYR A 276 -22.68 -1.76 -5.43
N ASN A 277 -22.76 -0.82 -6.37
CA ASN A 277 -22.66 -1.14 -7.80
C ASN A 277 -21.31 -1.75 -8.17
N ASN A 278 -20.22 -1.23 -7.59
CA ASN A 278 -18.88 -1.83 -7.76
C ASN A 278 -18.79 -3.22 -7.14
N TYR A 279 -19.40 -3.45 -5.97
CA TYR A 279 -19.50 -4.78 -5.38
C TYR A 279 -20.19 -5.78 -6.33
N VAL A 280 -21.35 -5.42 -6.87
CA VAL A 280 -22.10 -6.28 -7.80
C VAL A 280 -21.29 -6.57 -9.06
N LEU A 281 -20.65 -5.55 -9.64
CA LEU A 281 -19.82 -5.69 -10.83
C LEU A 281 -18.64 -6.65 -10.60
N ILE A 282 -17.88 -6.44 -9.51
CA ILE A 282 -16.74 -7.27 -9.18
C ILE A 282 -17.18 -8.70 -8.84
N TYR A 283 -18.31 -8.88 -8.16
CA TYR A 283 -18.86 -10.20 -7.88
C TYR A 283 -19.13 -10.98 -9.17
N GLN A 284 -19.77 -10.34 -10.16
CA GLN A 284 -20.07 -10.95 -11.44
C GLN A 284 -18.79 -11.34 -12.20
N GLU A 285 -17.79 -10.47 -12.21
CA GLU A 285 -16.49 -10.80 -12.81
C GLU A 285 -15.85 -12.01 -12.15
N LEU A 286 -15.81 -12.07 -10.80
CA LEU A 286 -15.26 -13.21 -10.06
C LEU A 286 -16.00 -14.52 -10.31
N LYS A 287 -17.31 -14.43 -10.55
CA LYS A 287 -18.16 -15.59 -10.90
C LYS A 287 -17.83 -16.16 -12.28
N ASP A 288 -17.46 -15.30 -13.22
CA ASP A 288 -17.15 -15.69 -14.60
C ASP A 288 -15.72 -16.26 -14.75
N ILE A 289 -14.87 -16.13 -13.72
CA ILE A 289 -13.54 -16.73 -13.69
C ILE A 289 -13.66 -18.26 -13.63
N ARG A 290 -13.22 -18.93 -14.70
CA ARG A 290 -13.14 -20.39 -14.73
C ARG A 290 -12.04 -20.88 -13.79
N ARG A 291 -12.43 -21.55 -12.71
CA ARG A 291 -11.53 -22.28 -11.82
C ARG A 291 -11.43 -23.72 -12.30
N TRP A 292 -10.22 -24.14 -12.68
CA TRP A 292 -9.91 -25.47 -13.18
C TRP A 292 -9.19 -26.28 -12.10
#